data_AF-A0A9Q1AVF8-F1
#
_entry.id   AF-A0A9Q1AVF8-F1
#
_cell.length_a   1.000
_cell.length_b   1.000
_cell.length_c   1.000
_cell.angle_alpha   90.00
_cell.angle_beta   90.00
_cell.angle_gamma   90.00
#
_symmetry.space_group_name_H-M   'P 1'
#
loop_
_entity.id
_entity.type
_entity.pdbx_description
1 polymer ?
#
loop_
_entity_poly.entity_id
_entity_poly.type
_entity_poly.pdbx_seq_one_letter_code
_entity_poly.pdbx_strand_id
1 'polypeptide(L)'
;MGDLRRCLASGEYGALKDCPLFESNFMQVTKTGEVANRVTVGIAATSPSLELPDLMLLARPTPSTAAQCQCQCPEALPFPDEELQLFGLLPLKFVRLYIHDESRYQIKVRLANGRTFYLQLLTHPLKLHQVFGQWIRLLYRLRFYHSDAPLAYEQGNAVYRQNRRKSN
;
A
#
# COMPACT_ATOMS: atom_id res chain seq x y z
N MET A 1 11.00 6.70 -12.34
CA MET A 1 10.52 7.46 -11.17
C MET A 1 9.13 6.92 -10.85
N GLY A 2 8.79 6.73 -9.57
CA GLY A 2 7.48 6.17 -9.18
C GLY A 2 6.30 7.08 -9.56
N ASP A 3 5.13 6.50 -9.83
CA ASP A 3 3.94 7.20 -10.32
C ASP A 3 3.40 8.16 -9.26
N LEU A 4 3.41 7.75 -7.98
CA LEU A 4 2.94 8.61 -6.90
C LEU A 4 3.91 9.77 -6.64
N ARG A 5 5.22 9.53 -6.70
CA ARG A 5 6.21 10.63 -6.68
C ARG A 5 5.99 11.65 -7.80
N ARG A 6 5.64 11.19 -9.00
CA ARG A 6 5.34 12.08 -10.15
C ARG A 6 4.09 12.91 -9.87
N CYS A 7 3.03 12.28 -9.34
CA CYS A 7 1.79 12.95 -8.91
C CYS A 7 2.04 14.03 -7.85
N LEU A 8 2.90 13.76 -6.86
CA LEU A 8 3.25 14.77 -5.84
C LEU A 8 4.03 15.94 -6.43
N ALA A 9 4.83 15.71 -7.48
CA ALA A 9 5.63 16.74 -8.13
C ALA A 9 4.79 17.68 -9.02
N SER A 10 3.68 17.20 -9.59
CA SER A 10 2.79 17.99 -10.45
C SER A 10 1.62 18.63 -9.71
N GLY A 11 1.30 18.16 -8.49
CA GLY A 11 0.17 18.64 -7.70
C GLY A 11 0.53 19.63 -6.58
N GLU A 12 -0.45 19.89 -5.72
CA GLU A 12 -0.36 20.81 -4.57
C GLU A 12 0.58 20.32 -3.44
N TYR A 13 1.06 19.08 -3.54
CA TYR A 13 1.85 18.40 -2.51
C TYR A 13 3.36 18.41 -2.79
N GLY A 14 3.83 19.40 -3.55
CA GLY A 14 5.23 19.51 -3.97
C GLY A 14 6.25 19.44 -2.83
N ALA A 15 5.89 19.85 -1.61
CA ALA A 15 6.75 19.72 -0.42
C ALA A 15 7.16 18.27 -0.09
N LEU A 16 6.33 17.29 -0.46
CA LEU A 16 6.62 15.86 -0.25
C LEU A 16 7.47 15.23 -1.36
N LYS A 17 7.70 15.94 -2.47
CA LYS A 17 8.44 15.43 -3.64
C LYS A 17 9.85 14.98 -3.27
N ASP A 18 10.54 15.81 -2.49
CA ASP A 18 11.94 15.61 -2.10
C ASP A 18 12.08 14.77 -0.83
N CYS A 19 10.98 14.49 -0.14
CA CYS A 19 10.97 13.64 1.03
C CYS A 19 11.14 12.16 0.65
N PRO A 20 11.73 11.32 1.53
CA PRO A 20 11.76 9.88 1.35
C PRO A 20 10.34 9.32 1.16
N LEU A 21 10.13 8.56 0.09
CA LEU A 21 8.85 7.96 -0.28
C LEU A 21 9.07 6.51 -0.71
N PHE A 22 8.38 5.59 -0.05
CA PHE A 22 8.26 4.21 -0.49
C PHE A 22 6.84 3.97 -0.98
N GLU A 23 6.69 3.52 -2.24
CA GLU A 23 5.38 3.38 -2.87
C GLU A 23 5.20 2.02 -3.56
N SER A 24 3.97 1.56 -3.66
CA SER A 24 3.58 0.40 -4.47
C SER A 24 2.10 0.44 -4.84
N ASN A 25 1.76 -0.25 -5.92
CA ASN A 25 0.37 -0.44 -6.34
C ASN A 25 -0.23 -1.65 -5.61
N PHE A 26 -1.51 -1.53 -5.28
CA PHE A 26 -2.29 -2.55 -4.60
C PHE A 26 -3.69 -2.67 -5.23
N MET A 27 -4.27 -3.85 -5.07
CA MET A 27 -5.70 -4.07 -5.20
C MET A 27 -6.32 -4.05 -3.82
N GLN A 28 -7.31 -3.20 -3.59
CA GLN A 28 -8.17 -3.32 -2.43
C GLN A 28 -9.04 -4.56 -2.61
N VAL A 29 -8.97 -5.46 -1.64
CA VAL A 29 -9.74 -6.70 -1.61
C VAL A 29 -10.68 -6.71 -0.40
N THR A 30 -11.83 -7.35 -0.53
CA THR A 30 -12.71 -7.63 0.60
C THR A 30 -12.17 -8.81 1.41
N LYS A 31 -12.77 -9.07 2.58
CA LYS A 31 -12.43 -10.28 3.38
C LYS A 31 -12.70 -11.58 2.61
N THR A 32 -13.63 -11.56 1.66
CA THR A 32 -13.99 -12.70 0.80
C THR A 32 -13.08 -12.80 -0.44
N GLY A 33 -12.13 -11.87 -0.62
CA GLY A 33 -11.18 -11.88 -1.73
C GLY A 33 -11.68 -11.20 -3.00
N GLU A 34 -12.86 -10.59 -2.97
CA GLU A 34 -13.39 -9.83 -4.11
C GLU A 34 -12.59 -8.55 -4.31
N VAL A 35 -12.30 -8.25 -5.57
CA VAL A 35 -11.55 -7.08 -5.97
C VAL A 35 -12.47 -5.86 -6.01
N ALA A 36 -12.07 -4.79 -5.31
CA ALA A 36 -12.84 -3.54 -5.29
C ALA A 36 -12.20 -2.47 -6.19
N ASN A 37 -11.01 -1.98 -5.82
CA ASN A 37 -10.39 -0.82 -6.46
C ASN A 37 -8.86 -0.96 -6.56
N ARG A 38 -8.26 -0.38 -7.60
CA ARG A 38 -6.81 -0.15 -7.69
C ARG A 38 -6.45 1.05 -6.81
N VAL A 39 -5.39 0.91 -6.02
CA VAL A 39 -4.88 1.98 -5.15
C VAL A 39 -3.36 1.95 -5.11
N THR A 40 -2.73 3.10 -5.25
CA THR A 40 -1.31 3.30 -5.01
C THR A 40 -1.12 3.78 -3.59
N VAL A 41 -0.31 3.07 -2.83
CA VAL A 41 0.01 3.41 -1.44
C VAL A 41 1.43 3.94 -1.38
N GLY A 42 1.60 5.09 -0.74
CA GLY A 42 2.88 5.66 -0.37
C GLY A 42 3.08 5.71 1.13
N ILE A 43 4.30 5.50 1.60
CA ILE A 43 4.74 5.76 2.96
C ILE A 43 5.85 6.80 2.86
N ALA A 44 5.59 7.98 3.41
CA ALA A 44 6.46 9.15 3.27
C ALA A 44 6.80 9.74 4.64
N ALA A 45 7.95 10.41 4.69
CA ALA A 45 8.23 11.39 5.74
C ALA A 45 7.70 12.75 5.31
N THR A 46 7.14 13.52 6.24
CA THR A 46 6.73 14.92 6.00
C THR A 46 7.91 15.88 5.92
N SER A 47 9.08 15.47 6.42
CA SER A 47 10.32 16.24 6.38
C SER A 47 11.50 15.32 6.07
N PRO A 48 12.49 15.77 5.28
CA PRO A 48 13.71 15.01 5.01
C PRO A 48 14.58 14.77 6.26
N SER A 49 14.35 15.54 7.33
CA SER A 49 15.07 15.37 8.61
C SER A 49 14.51 14.25 9.50
N LEU A 50 13.35 13.68 9.16
CA LEU A 50 12.77 12.59 9.93
C LEU A 50 13.49 11.27 9.61
N GLU A 51 13.94 10.58 10.66
CA GLU A 51 14.53 9.24 10.53
C GLU A 51 13.50 8.19 10.07
N LEU A 52 12.21 8.48 10.25
CA LEU A 52 11.12 7.56 9.98
C LEU A 52 9.96 8.26 9.27
N PRO A 53 9.26 7.54 8.39
CA PRO A 53 8.05 8.07 7.78
C PRO A 53 6.93 8.17 8.81
N ASP A 54 6.14 9.23 8.69
CA ASP A 54 5.04 9.61 9.58
C ASP A 54 3.71 9.78 8.82
N LEU A 55 3.71 9.59 7.50
CA LEU A 55 2.57 9.82 6.63
C LEU A 55 2.33 8.66 5.67
N MET A 56 1.06 8.23 5.55
CA MET A 56 0.59 7.32 4.53
C MET A 56 -0.20 8.11 3.47
N LEU A 57 0.14 7.90 2.21
CA LEU A 57 -0.48 8.50 1.05
C LEU A 57 -1.30 7.45 0.30
N LEU A 58 -2.48 7.84 -0.16
CA LEU A 58 -3.36 7.02 -0.98
C LEU A 58 -3.71 7.77 -2.26
N ALA A 59 -3.40 7.17 -3.39
CA ALA A 59 -3.79 7.66 -4.70
C ALA A 59 -4.52 6.58 -5.49
N ARG A 60 -5.37 7.01 -6.40
CA ARG A 60 -6.07 6.12 -7.33
C ARG A 60 -5.69 6.48 -8.76
N PRO A 61 -5.57 5.50 -9.66
CA PRO A 61 -5.47 5.80 -11.08
C PRO A 61 -6.76 6.49 -11.52
N THR A 62 -6.58 7.58 -12.26
CA THR A 62 -7.64 8.25 -13.00
C THR A 62 -7.39 7.99 -14.48
N PRO A 63 -8.44 7.74 -15.27
CA PRO A 63 -8.29 7.65 -16.71
C PRO A 63 -7.75 9.00 -17.21
N SER A 64 -6.53 8.99 -17.71
CA SER A 64 -5.89 10.18 -18.26
C SER A 64 -6.73 10.70 -19.41
N THR A 65 -7.18 11.95 -19.32
CA THR A 65 -7.84 12.65 -20.44
C THR A 65 -6.83 13.15 -21.48
N ALA A 66 -5.53 12.94 -21.23
CA ALA A 66 -4.45 13.36 -22.09
C ALA A 66 -4.37 12.50 -23.37
N ALA A 67 -4.90 13.09 -24.43
CA ALA A 67 -4.59 12.88 -25.84
C ALA A 67 -4.94 11.49 -26.43
N GLN A 68 -6.22 11.31 -26.75
CA GLN A 68 -6.51 10.88 -28.12
C GLN A 68 -5.94 11.95 -29.06
N CYS A 69 -4.67 11.79 -29.42
CA CYS A 69 -4.10 12.50 -30.55
C CYS A 69 -5.01 12.21 -31.75
N GLN A 70 -5.69 13.24 -32.27
CA GLN A 70 -6.42 13.18 -33.55
C GLN A 70 -5.45 13.12 -34.75
N CYS A 71 -4.16 12.95 -34.48
CA CYS A 71 -3.13 12.67 -35.45
C CYS A 71 -3.00 11.16 -35.66
N GLN A 72 -2.87 10.72 -36.91
CA GLN A 72 -2.56 9.33 -37.26
C GLN A 72 -1.06 9.05 -37.00
N CYS A 73 -0.64 9.06 -35.74
CA CYS A 73 0.73 8.70 -35.35
C CYS A 73 0.73 7.26 -34.81
N PRO A 74 1.50 6.31 -35.39
CA PRO A 74 1.50 4.90 -34.98
C PRO A 74 2.21 4.58 -33.64
N GLU A 75 2.69 5.57 -32.90
CA GLU A 75 3.62 5.39 -31.77
C GLU A 75 3.02 5.78 -30.41
N ALA A 76 1.71 5.57 -30.22
CA ALA A 76 1.14 5.63 -28.88
C ALA A 76 1.71 4.47 -28.04
N LEU A 77 2.49 4.79 -27.01
CA LEU A 77 3.01 3.83 -26.05
C LEU A 77 1.86 2.95 -25.51
N PRO A 78 2.05 1.63 -25.38
CA PRO A 78 0.97 0.67 -25.10
C PRO A 78 0.34 0.77 -23.71
N PHE A 79 0.78 1.74 -22.90
CA PHE A 79 0.23 2.02 -21.58
C PHE A 79 0.02 3.53 -21.50
N PRO A 80 -1.22 4.04 -21.47
CA PRO A 80 -1.42 5.44 -21.17
C PRO A 80 -0.77 5.73 -19.81
N ASP A 81 -0.06 6.86 -19.70
CA ASP A 81 0.40 7.39 -18.41
C ASP A 81 -0.87 7.69 -17.60
N GLU A 82 -1.37 6.70 -16.85
CA GLU A 82 -2.52 6.86 -15.97
C GLU A 82 -2.18 7.95 -14.94
N GLU A 83 -2.87 9.07 -15.00
CA GLU A 83 -2.70 10.12 -14.01
C GLU A 83 -3.17 9.60 -12.65
N LEU A 84 -2.35 9.75 -11.62
CA LEU A 84 -2.77 9.43 -10.26
C LEU A 84 -3.43 10.65 -9.63
N GLN A 85 -4.57 10.43 -8.97
CA GLN A 85 -5.19 11.41 -8.10
C GLN A 85 -4.98 11.01 -6.64
N LEU A 86 -4.27 11.85 -5.88
CA LEU A 86 -4.17 11.71 -4.44
C LEU A 86 -5.54 11.97 -3.80
N PHE A 87 -6.02 11.05 -2.97
CA PHE A 87 -7.32 11.17 -2.29
C PHE A 87 -7.22 10.97 -0.77
N GLY A 88 -6.06 10.55 -0.26
CA GLY A 88 -5.87 10.33 1.16
C GLY A 88 -4.46 10.69 1.63
N LEU A 89 -4.40 11.52 2.67
CA LEU A 89 -3.22 11.80 3.47
C LEU A 89 -3.52 11.40 4.91
N LEU A 90 -2.87 10.36 5.40
CA LEU A 90 -3.19 9.74 6.68
C LEU A 90 -1.95 9.73 7.57
N PRO A 91 -1.91 10.54 8.65
CA PRO A 91 -0.83 10.48 9.62
C PRO A 91 -0.71 9.07 10.21
N LEU A 92 0.49 8.49 10.19
CA LEU A 92 0.73 7.10 10.61
C LEU A 92 0.39 6.85 12.08
N LYS A 93 0.41 7.87 12.94
CA LYS A 93 -0.09 7.77 14.33
C LYS A 93 -1.55 7.30 14.43
N PHE A 94 -2.35 7.47 13.37
CA PHE A 94 -3.75 7.04 13.29
C PHE A 94 -3.96 5.82 12.39
N VAL A 95 -2.87 5.21 11.89
CA VAL A 95 -2.91 4.07 10.97
C VAL A 95 -2.13 2.91 11.57
N ARG A 96 -2.75 1.73 11.62
CA ARG A 96 -2.08 0.50 12.01
C ARG A 96 -1.95 -0.41 10.79
N LEU A 97 -0.71 -0.80 10.48
CA LEU A 97 -0.36 -1.66 9.34
C LEU A 97 0.00 -3.07 9.81
N TYR A 98 -0.52 -4.08 9.10
CA TYR A 98 -0.30 -5.49 9.41
C TYR A 98 -0.04 -6.30 8.16
N ILE A 99 0.73 -7.36 8.32
CA ILE A 99 0.75 -8.47 7.36
C ILE A 99 -0.53 -9.27 7.60
N HIS A 100 -1.32 -9.45 6.55
CA HIS A 100 -2.57 -10.21 6.63
C HIS A 100 -2.38 -11.64 6.14
N ASP A 101 -1.82 -11.79 4.94
CA ASP A 101 -1.56 -13.08 4.32
C ASP A 101 -0.32 -12.95 3.43
N GLU A 102 0.78 -13.60 3.83
CA GLU A 102 2.03 -13.55 3.08
C GLU A 102 1.95 -14.32 1.75
N SER A 103 1.20 -15.41 1.71
CA SER A 103 1.04 -16.24 0.51
C SER A 103 0.30 -15.49 -0.60
N ARG A 104 -0.64 -14.63 -0.21
CA ARG A 104 -1.36 -13.73 -1.13
C ARG A 104 -0.75 -12.33 -1.23
N TYR A 105 0.37 -12.07 -0.56
CA TYR A 105 1.04 -10.76 -0.54
C TYR A 105 0.09 -9.62 -0.11
N GLN A 106 -0.69 -9.89 0.93
CA GLN A 106 -1.72 -9.00 1.45
C GLN A 106 -1.28 -8.31 2.74
N ILE A 107 -1.49 -7.00 2.78
CA ILE A 107 -1.40 -6.19 4.00
C ILE A 107 -2.81 -5.77 4.45
N LYS A 108 -2.96 -5.52 5.76
CA LYS A 108 -4.17 -4.99 6.38
C LYS A 108 -3.86 -3.61 6.95
N VAL A 109 -4.73 -2.66 6.65
CA VAL A 109 -4.69 -1.28 7.13
C VAL A 109 -5.89 -1.07 8.05
N ARG A 110 -5.64 -0.69 9.30
CA ARG A 110 -6.70 -0.35 10.26
C ARG A 110 -6.54 1.11 10.67
N LEU A 111 -7.57 1.91 10.43
CA LEU A 111 -7.62 3.31 10.82
C LEU A 111 -8.11 3.46 12.27
N ALA A 112 -7.78 4.59 12.90
CA ALA A 112 -8.22 4.90 14.27
C ALA A 112 -9.76 4.92 14.43
N ASN A 113 -10.51 5.24 13.36
CA ASN A 113 -11.98 5.18 13.34
C ASN A 113 -12.55 3.74 13.24
N GLY A 114 -11.71 2.72 13.29
CA GLY A 114 -12.11 1.32 13.22
C GLY A 114 -12.25 0.75 11.81
N ARG A 115 -12.25 1.57 10.76
CA ARG A 115 -12.31 1.09 9.37
C ARG A 115 -11.08 0.27 9.04
N THR A 116 -11.30 -0.85 8.35
CA THR A 116 -10.26 -1.81 7.98
C THR A 116 -10.29 -2.04 6.48
N PHE A 117 -9.11 -2.03 5.86
CA PHE A 117 -8.90 -2.30 4.45
C PHE A 117 -7.88 -3.41 4.28
N TYR A 118 -8.07 -4.25 3.27
CA TYR A 118 -7.13 -5.30 2.89
C TYR A 118 -6.60 -4.97 1.51
N LEU A 119 -5.28 -4.99 1.36
CA LEU A 119 -4.58 -4.54 0.17
C LEU A 119 -3.67 -5.67 -0.30
N GLN A 120 -3.92 -6.19 -1.50
CA GLN A 120 -3.09 -7.18 -2.15
C GLN A 120 -2.09 -6.50 -3.08
N LEU A 121 -0.81 -6.82 -2.94
CA LEU A 121 0.25 -6.19 -3.73
C LEU A 121 0.04 -6.45 -5.22
N LEU A 122 0.04 -5.37 -6.01
CA LEU A 122 -0.05 -5.40 -7.46
C LEU A 122 1.30 -4.98 -8.06
N THR A 123 2.08 -5.95 -8.50
CA THR A 123 3.33 -5.70 -9.22
C THR A 123 3.62 -6.86 -10.17
N HIS A 124 4.69 -6.75 -10.96
CA HIS A 124 5.11 -7.81 -11.86
C HIS A 124 5.38 -9.11 -11.06
N PRO A 125 4.87 -10.29 -11.49
CA PRO A 125 4.99 -11.55 -10.72
C PRO A 125 6.42 -11.90 -10.27
N LEU A 126 7.41 -11.62 -11.13
CA LEU A 126 8.83 -11.85 -10.82
C LEU A 126 9.38 -10.95 -9.69
N LYS A 127 8.76 -9.79 -9.42
CA LYS A 127 9.19 -8.83 -8.40
C LYS A 127 8.36 -8.91 -7.11
N LEU A 128 7.30 -9.70 -7.13
CA LEU A 128 6.25 -9.72 -6.11
C LEU A 128 6.81 -10.05 -4.72
N HIS A 129 7.61 -11.13 -4.62
CA HIS A 129 8.30 -11.51 -3.38
C HIS A 129 9.30 -10.45 -2.89
N GLN A 130 10.08 -9.86 -3.80
CA GLN A 130 11.07 -8.84 -3.44
C GLN A 130 10.41 -7.57 -2.89
N VAL A 131 9.40 -7.06 -3.58
CA VAL A 131 8.68 -5.84 -3.20
C VAL A 131 7.88 -6.07 -1.92
N PHE A 132 7.22 -7.22 -1.78
CA PHE A 132 6.53 -7.55 -0.55
C PHE A 132 7.48 -7.71 0.64
N GLY A 133 8.66 -8.30 0.43
CA GLY A 133 9.72 -8.35 1.44
C GLY A 133 10.19 -6.95 1.90
N GLN A 134 10.23 -5.97 0.99
CA GLN A 134 10.51 -4.57 1.34
C GLN A 134 9.38 -3.97 2.19
N TRP A 135 8.12 -4.24 1.85
CA TRP A 135 6.96 -3.85 2.68
C TRP A 135 7.03 -4.46 4.06
N ILE A 136 7.32 -5.76 4.18
CA ILE A 136 7.49 -6.44 5.47
C ILE A 136 8.55 -5.72 6.31
N ARG A 137 9.74 -5.47 5.75
CA ARG A 137 10.84 -4.75 6.45
C ARG A 137 10.45 -3.34 6.85
N LEU A 138 9.69 -2.63 6.02
CA LEU A 138 9.18 -1.31 6.35
C LEU A 138 8.19 -1.36 7.52
N LEU A 139 7.22 -2.27 7.48
CA LEU A 139 6.22 -2.46 8.52
C LEU A 139 6.87 -2.85 9.86
N TYR A 140 7.88 -3.71 9.85
CA TYR A 140 8.65 -4.04 11.06
C TYR A 140 9.34 -2.81 11.65
N ARG A 141 9.98 -1.98 10.82
CA ARG A 141 10.59 -0.72 11.28
C ARG A 141 9.54 0.21 11.88
N LEU A 142 8.45 0.47 11.17
CA LEU A 142 7.36 1.32 11.67
C LEU A 142 6.82 0.85 13.03
N ARG A 143 6.65 -0.45 13.22
CA ARG A 143 6.17 -1.00 14.51
C ARG A 143 7.16 -0.84 15.65
N PHE A 144 8.46 -1.04 15.37
CA PHE A 144 9.49 -0.96 16.39
C PHE A 144 9.55 0.44 17.02
N TYR A 145 9.36 1.48 16.21
CA TYR A 145 9.45 2.87 16.65
C TYR A 145 8.12 3.48 17.12
N HIS A 146 6.97 2.86 16.81
CA HIS A 146 5.65 3.26 17.32
C HIS A 146 5.24 2.53 18.62
N SER A 147 6.21 2.03 19.39
CA SER A 147 6.01 1.36 20.70
C SER A 147 5.51 2.39 21.73
N ASP A 148 4.19 2.62 21.83
CA ASP A 148 3.33 2.07 22.90
C ASP A 148 2.48 0.84 22.54
N ALA A 149 2.62 0.22 21.36
CA ALA A 149 1.82 -0.96 21.02
C ALA A 149 2.50 -2.28 21.45
N PRO A 150 1.89 -3.10 22.36
CA PRO A 150 2.46 -4.38 22.75
C PRO A 150 2.47 -5.38 21.60
N LEU A 151 3.48 -6.25 21.61
CA LEU A 151 3.72 -7.33 20.65
C LEU A 151 2.55 -8.34 20.64
N ALA A 152 1.48 -8.03 19.91
CA ALA A 152 0.42 -8.97 19.62
C ALA A 152 0.68 -9.59 18.23
N TYR A 153 1.19 -10.82 18.25
CA TYR A 153 0.88 -11.78 17.22
C TYR A 153 -0.63 -12.06 17.34
N GLU A 154 -1.40 -11.86 16.28
CA GLU A 154 -2.76 -12.41 16.26
C GLU A 154 -2.59 -13.93 16.27
N GLN A 155 -2.85 -14.55 17.43
CA GLN A 155 -2.85 -15.99 17.61
C GLN A 155 -3.67 -16.63 16.49
N GLY A 156 -3.03 -17.56 15.78
CA GLY A 156 -3.64 -18.32 14.71
C GLY A 156 -4.96 -18.94 15.16
N ASN A 157 -5.95 -18.81 14.29
CA ASN A 157 -7.24 -19.47 14.44
C ASN A 157 -7.06 -20.96 14.79
N ALA A 158 -7.71 -21.33 15.88
CA ALA A 158 -7.68 -22.62 16.53
C ALA A 158 -8.30 -23.75 15.68
N VAL A 159 -7.58 -24.27 14.69
CA VAL A 159 -8.03 -25.43 13.90
C VAL A 159 -7.38 -26.76 14.32
N TYR A 160 -6.33 -26.75 15.16
CA TYR A 160 -5.61 -27.99 15.52
C TYR A 160 -6.02 -28.67 16.85
N ARG A 161 -7.11 -28.24 17.51
CA ARG A 161 -7.54 -28.86 18.79
C ARG A 161 -8.70 -29.85 18.71
N GLN A 162 -9.27 -30.14 17.53
CA GLN A 162 -10.39 -31.08 17.42
C GLN A 162 -10.03 -32.51 16.98
N ASN A 163 -8.81 -32.78 16.50
CA ASN A 163 -8.45 -34.11 15.99
C ASN A 163 -7.78 -35.06 17.00
N ARG A 164 -7.84 -34.78 18.31
CA ARG A 164 -7.24 -35.68 19.33
C ARG A 164 -8.20 -36.18 20.42
N ARG A 165 -9.52 -36.11 20.18
CA ARG A 165 -10.55 -36.65 21.08
C ARG A 165 -11.47 -37.70 20.44
N LYS A 166 -11.15 -38.20 19.23
CA LYS A 166 -11.88 -39.31 18.58
C LYS A 166 -11.05 -40.57 18.31
N SER A 167 -9.86 -40.65 18.89
CA SER A 167 -9.04 -41.87 18.87
C SER A 167 -8.55 -42.12 20.28
N ASN A 168 -9.43 -42.71 21.09
CA ASN A 168 -9.16 -43.67 22.17
C ASN A 168 -10.49 -44.15 22.72
#